data_AF-A0A496B2R4-F1
#
_entry.id   AF-A0A496B2R4-F1
#
_cell.length_a   1.000
_cell.length_b   1.000
_cell.length_c   1.000
_cell.angle_alpha   90.00
_cell.angle_beta   90.00
_cell.angle_gamma   90.00
#
_symmetry.space_group_name_H-M   'P 1'
#
loop_
_entity.id
_entity.type
_entity.pdbx_description
1 polymer ?
#
loop_
_entity_poly.entity_id
_entity_poly.type
_entity_poly.pdbx_seq_one_letter_code
_entity_poly.pdbx_strand_id
1 'polypeptide(L)'
;MTINWQLLMPELIIILTFILVVIFDLFNSLQKTFTAWITIVGCAIALYVSIDMLQIGTEGTEFSNMIQVDKYSLFFNVIFLVSTILVVLISMNYLGS
;
A
#
# COMPACT_ATOMS: atom_id res chain seq x y z
N MET A 1 10.82 -24.00 8.85
CA MET A 1 10.86 -22.52 8.82
C MET A 1 9.48 -22.05 8.38
N THR A 2 8.68 -21.55 9.31
CA THR A 2 7.33 -21.05 9.02
C THR A 2 7.44 -19.55 8.81
N ILE A 3 7.16 -19.07 7.60
CA ILE A 3 7.16 -17.64 7.27
C ILE A 3 5.95 -16.99 7.95
N ASN A 4 6.18 -15.90 8.68
CA ASN A 4 5.08 -15.11 9.22
C ASN A 4 4.57 -14.10 8.19
N TRP A 5 3.59 -14.53 7.40
CA TRP A 5 2.97 -13.69 6.37
C TRP A 5 2.29 -12.43 6.92
N GLN A 6 1.91 -12.41 8.21
CA GLN A 6 1.26 -11.26 8.83
C GLN A 6 2.17 -10.03 8.84
N LEU A 7 3.49 -10.24 8.98
CA LEU A 7 4.47 -9.15 9.02
C LEU A 7 4.60 -8.42 7.67
N LEU A 8 4.16 -9.05 6.58
CA LEU A 8 4.30 -8.54 5.21
C LEU A 8 2.96 -8.03 4.65
N MET A 9 1.89 -8.05 5.44
CA MET A 9 0.54 -7.75 4.94
C MET A 9 0.43 -6.37 4.26
N PRO A 10 0.97 -5.26 4.82
CA PRO A 10 0.90 -3.96 4.17
C PRO A 10 1.56 -3.96 2.79
N GLU A 11 2.76 -4.54 2.66
CA GLU A 11 3.48 -4.59 1.39
C GLU A 11 2.77 -5.48 0.37
N LEU A 12 2.25 -6.63 0.81
CA LEU A 12 1.51 -7.56 -0.06
C LEU A 12 0.25 -6.91 -0.63
N ILE A 13 -0.47 -6.12 0.15
CA ILE A 13 -1.66 -5.39 -0.31
C ILE A 13 -1.28 -4.37 -1.38
N ILE A 14 -0.16 -3.66 -1.21
CA ILE A 14 0.32 -2.69 -2.19
C ILE A 14 0.79 -3.36 -3.47
N ILE A 15 1.52 -4.48 -3.38
CA ILE A 15 1.96 -5.25 -4.54
C ILE A 15 0.75 -5.75 -5.32
N LEU A 16 -0.27 -6.29 -4.63
CA LEU A 16 -1.50 -6.74 -5.27
C LEU A 16 -2.24 -5.57 -5.94
N THR A 17 -2.35 -4.43 -5.25
CA THR A 17 -2.97 -3.20 -5.78
C THR A 17 -2.25 -2.75 -7.04
N PHE A 18 -0.92 -2.73 -7.02
CA PHE A 18 -0.09 -2.37 -8.17
C PHE A 18 -0.34 -3.30 -9.37
N ILE A 19 -0.37 -4.61 -9.14
CA ILE A 19 -0.67 -5.60 -10.18
C ILE A 19 -2.06 -5.35 -10.77
N LEU A 20 -3.08 -5.13 -9.93
CA LEU A 20 -4.44 -4.83 -10.39
C LEU A 20 -4.46 -3.55 -11.24
N VAL A 21 -3.83 -2.48 -10.75
CA VAL A 21 -3.71 -1.20 -11.47
C VAL A 21 -3.10 -1.41 -12.85
N VAL A 22 -1.97 -2.12 -12.96
CA VAL A 22 -1.29 -2.40 -14.23
C VAL A 22 -2.17 -3.21 -15.17
N ILE A 23 -2.86 -4.25 -14.66
CA ILE A 23 -3.77 -5.07 -15.46
C ILE A 23 -4.93 -4.24 -15.99
N PHE A 24 -5.58 -3.44 -15.13
CA PHE A 24 -6.69 -2.59 -15.54
C PHE A 24 -6.26 -1.49 -16.51
N ASP A 25 -5.07 -0.92 -16.33
CA ASP A 25 -4.52 0.07 -17.24
C ASP A 25 -4.28 -0.52 -18.64
N LEU A 26 -3.86 -1.79 -18.73
CA LEU A 26 -3.67 -2.50 -20.01
C LEU A 26 -4.98 -2.66 -20.80
N PHE A 27 -6.10 -2.92 -20.12
CA PHE A 27 -7.39 -3.12 -20.77
C PHE A 27 -8.16 -1.81 -20.99
N ASN A 28 -7.93 -0.79 -20.17
CA ASN A 28 -8.80 0.36 -20.04
C ASN A 28 -8.06 1.70 -20.19
N SER A 29 -7.18 1.78 -21.20
CA SER A 29 -6.28 2.91 -21.52
C SER A 29 -6.93 4.32 -21.58
N LEU A 30 -8.25 4.42 -21.52
CA LEU A 30 -9.01 5.67 -21.65
C LEU A 30 -9.64 6.19 -20.34
N GLN A 31 -9.71 5.40 -19.27
CA GLN A 31 -10.31 5.82 -18.00
C GLN A 31 -9.30 5.95 -16.85
N LYS A 32 -8.38 6.91 -16.98
CA LYS A 32 -7.35 7.23 -15.96
C LYS A 32 -7.95 7.43 -14.56
N THR A 33 -9.18 7.95 -14.49
CA THR A 33 -9.92 8.16 -13.24
C THR A 33 -10.22 6.85 -12.50
N PHE A 34 -10.51 5.76 -13.22
CA PHE A 34 -10.84 4.47 -12.61
C PHE A 34 -9.61 3.83 -11.95
N THR A 35 -8.48 3.83 -12.67
CA THR A 35 -7.19 3.34 -12.16
C THR A 35 -6.71 4.14 -10.94
N ALA A 36 -6.95 5.46 -10.93
CA ALA A 36 -6.66 6.31 -9.78
C ALA A 36 -7.48 5.92 -8.53
N TRP A 37 -8.78 5.66 -8.68
CA TRP A 37 -9.63 5.20 -7.58
C TRP A 37 -9.19 3.83 -7.03
N ILE A 38 -8.80 2.88 -7.89
CA ILE A 38 -8.24 1.59 -7.45
C ILE A 38 -7.00 1.81 -6.60
N THR A 39 -6.10 2.70 -7.04
CA THR A 39 -4.87 3.03 -6.31
C THR A 39 -5.18 3.60 -4.93
N ILE A 40 -6.13 4.53 -4.84
CA ILE A 40 -6.56 5.13 -3.56
C ILE A 40 -7.14 4.07 -2.63
N VAL A 41 -8.04 3.22 -3.12
CA VAL A 41 -8.67 2.17 -2.32
C VAL A 41 -7.63 1.17 -1.80
N GLY A 42 -6.72 0.71 -2.65
CA GLY A 42 -5.66 -0.22 -2.24
C GLY A 42 -4.70 0.39 -1.22
N CYS A 43 -4.31 1.66 -1.40
CA CYS A 43 -3.51 2.39 -0.41
C CYS A 43 -4.27 2.57 0.91
N ALA A 44 -5.57 2.85 0.87
CA ALA A 44 -6.39 2.99 2.08
C ALA A 44 -6.50 1.67 2.86
N ILE A 45 -6.64 0.53 2.17
CA ILE A 45 -6.64 -0.79 2.81
C ILE A 45 -5.28 -1.09 3.44
N ALA A 46 -4.17 -0.86 2.74
CA ALA A 46 -2.82 -1.03 3.29
C ALA A 46 -2.56 -0.12 4.48
N LEU A 47 -3.10 1.11 4.45
CA LEU A 47 -2.97 2.09 5.53
C LEU A 47 -3.73 1.61 6.76
N TYR A 48 -4.97 1.14 6.59
CA TYR A 48 -5.77 0.57 7.67
C TYR A 48 -5.03 -0.59 8.35
N VAL A 49 -4.48 -1.52 7.57
CA VAL A 49 -3.70 -2.66 8.08
C VAL A 49 -2.44 -2.19 8.81
N SER A 50 -1.72 -1.21 8.27
CA SER A 50 -0.52 -0.66 8.93
C SER A 50 -0.85 -0.03 10.28
N ILE A 51 -1.98 0.67 10.39
CA ILE A 51 -2.45 1.27 11.65
C ILE A 51 -2.87 0.17 12.64
N ASP A 52 -3.60 -0.84 12.18
CA ASP A 52 -4.02 -1.97 13.02
C ASP A 52 -2.81 -2.73 13.59
N MET A 53 -1.80 -3.02 12.75
CA MET A 53 -0.55 -3.62 13.19
C MET A 53 0.19 -2.76 14.21
N LEU A 54 0.17 -1.43 14.04
CA LEU A 54 0.78 -0.48 14.99
C LEU A 54 0.05 -0.48 16.33
N GLN A 55 -1.29 -0.55 16.33
CA GLN A 55 -2.12 -0.59 17.54
C GLN A 55 -1.95 -1.90 18.32
N ILE A 56 -1.90 -3.03 17.61
CA ILE A 56 -1.70 -4.35 18.22
C ILE A 56 -0.24 -4.54 18.68
N GLY A 57 0.68 -3.69 18.21
CA GLY A 57 2.09 -3.77 18.54
C GLY A 57 2.78 -4.94 17.84
N THR A 58 2.40 -5.19 16.58
CA THR A 58 3.01 -6.24 15.77
C THR A 58 4.48 -5.91 15.52
N GLU A 59 5.36 -6.82 15.94
CA GLU A 59 6.80 -6.69 15.79
C GLU A 59 7.42 -8.04 15.42
N GLY A 60 8.50 -8.03 14.64
CA GLY A 60 9.15 -9.25 14.21
C GLY A 60 10.23 -9.04 13.16
N THR A 61 10.94 -10.13 12.85
CA THR A 61 11.94 -10.16 11.80
C THR A 61 11.69 -11.36 10.90
N GLU A 62 11.81 -11.17 9.59
CA GLU A 62 11.60 -12.23 8.60
C GLU A 62 12.75 -12.27 7.59
N PHE A 63 12.81 -13.36 6.83
CA PHE A 63 13.83 -13.60 5.80
C PHE A 63 15.26 -13.40 6.33
N SER A 64 15.60 -14.08 7.43
CA SER A 64 16.94 -14.00 8.02
C SER A 64 17.37 -12.56 8.37
N ASN A 65 16.48 -11.81 9.02
CA ASN A 65 16.66 -10.41 9.43
C ASN A 65 16.82 -9.41 8.27
N MET A 66 16.42 -9.78 7.05
CA MET A 66 16.35 -8.82 5.94
C MET A 66 15.19 -7.84 6.11
N ILE A 67 14.09 -8.30 6.71
CA ILE A 67 12.92 -7.46 6.98
C ILE A 67 12.75 -7.39 8.50
N GLN A 68 12.72 -6.16 9.01
CA GLN A 68 12.44 -5.86 10.40
C GLN A 68 11.17 -5.02 10.46
N VAL A 69 10.15 -5.54 11.13
CA VAL A 69 8.89 -4.85 11.38
C VAL A 69 8.89 -4.43 12.83
N ASP A 70 8.89 -3.13 13.05
CA ASP A 70 8.77 -2.49 14.35
C ASP A 70 7.87 -1.26 14.24
N LYS A 71 7.61 -0.61 15.39
CA LYS A 71 6.76 0.58 15.44
C LYS A 71 7.33 1.73 14.59
N TYR A 72 8.65 1.82 14.45
CA TYR A 72 9.31 2.82 13.62
C TYR A 72 9.00 2.58 12.14
N SER A 73 9.24 1.37 11.65
CA SER A 73 9.01 0.97 10.26
C SER A 73 7.53 1.08 9.88
N LEU A 74 6.62 0.63 10.75
CA LEU A 74 5.17 0.77 10.55
C LEU A 74 4.73 2.24 10.49
N PHE A 75 5.29 3.11 11.34
CA PHE A 75 5.00 4.54 11.30
C PHE A 75 5.42 5.18 9.96
N PHE A 76 6.61 4.83 9.45
CA PHE A 76 7.05 5.30 8.13
C PHE A 76 6.18 4.75 7.00
N ASN A 77 5.75 3.48 7.06
CA ASN A 77 4.79 2.92 6.11
C ASN A 77 3.50 3.74 6.07
N VAL A 78 2.95 4.14 7.22
CA VAL A 78 1.76 5.00 7.28
C VAL A 78 2.02 6.35 6.60
N ILE A 79 3.16 6.99 6.86
CA ILE A 79 3.53 8.26 6.20
C ILE A 79 3.56 8.09 4.68
N PHE A 80 4.24 7.06 4.18
CA PHE A 80 4.35 6.82 2.74
C PHE A 80 2.99 6.55 2.09
N LEU A 81 2.11 5.81 2.74
CA LEU A 81 0.77 5.52 2.23
C LEU A 81 -0.10 6.79 2.19
N VAL A 82 -0.06 7.61 3.24
CA VAL A 82 -0.76 8.91 3.26
C VAL A 82 -0.23 9.82 2.16
N SER A 83 1.09 9.95 2.03
CA SER A 83 1.72 10.74 0.97
C SER A 83 1.31 10.24 -0.42
N THR A 84 1.27 8.93 -0.63
CA THR A 84 0.85 8.33 -1.90
C THR A 84 -0.59 8.68 -2.24
N ILE A 85 -1.52 8.54 -1.30
CA ILE A 85 -2.93 8.91 -1.50
C ILE A 85 -3.06 10.39 -1.88
N LEU A 86 -2.36 11.28 -1.17
CA LEU A 86 -2.37 12.71 -1.46
C LEU A 86 -1.80 13.02 -2.85
N VAL A 87 -0.69 12.39 -3.23
CA VAL A 87 -0.08 12.56 -4.56
C VAL A 87 -1.04 12.10 -5.66
N VAL A 88 -1.72 10.96 -5.47
CA VAL A 88 -2.71 10.46 -6.43
C VAL A 88 -3.90 11.44 -6.55
N LEU A 89 -4.43 11.94 -5.43
CA LEU A 89 -5.52 12.93 -5.44
C LEU A 89 -5.14 14.22 -6.17
N ILE A 90 -3.93 14.74 -5.92
CA ILE A 90 -3.41 15.92 -6.61
C ILE A 90 -3.25 15.65 -8.11
N SER A 91 -2.72 14.47 -8.47
CA SER A 91 -2.52 14.06 -9.86
C SER A 91 -3.83 13.92 -10.63
N MET A 92 -4.91 13.45 -10.00
CA MET A 92 -6.23 13.37 -10.62
C MET A 92 -6.76 14.74 -11.05
N ASN A 93 -6.54 15.78 -10.24
CA ASN A 93 -6.93 17.15 -10.59
C ASN A 93 -6.12 17.67 -11.78
N TYR A 94 -4.81 17.40 -11.80
CA TYR A 94 -3.93 17.81 -12.88
C TYR A 94 -4.20 17.09 -14.22
N LEU A 95 -4.52 15.80 -14.20
CA LEU A 95 -4.77 14.99 -15.40
C LEU A 95 -6.22 15.07 -15.91
N GLY A 96 -7.12 15.61 -15.10
CA GLY A 96 -8.55 15.75 -15.39
C GLY A 96 -8.94 17.07 -16.08
N SER A 97 -7.97 17.94 -16.40
CA SER A 97 -8.15 19.13 -17.25
C SER A 97 -7.67 18.87 -18.67
#